data_AF-T1JYA9-F1
#
_entry.id   AF-T1JYA9-F1
#
_cell.length_a   1.000
_cell.length_b   1.000
_cell.length_c   1.000
_cell.angle_alpha   90.00
_cell.angle_beta   90.00
_cell.angle_gamma   90.00
#
_symmetry.space_group_name_H-M   'P 1'
#
loop_
_entity.id
_entity.type
_entity.pdbx_description
1 polymer ?
#
loop_
_entity_poly.entity_id
_entity_poly.type
_entity_poly.pdbx_seq_one_letter_code
_entity_poly.pdbx_strand_id
1 'polypeptide(L)'
;MDLLETDELLKIVNQSTEYQISKKLIREVPYFGKLLSHECLESKESKVELDFDEQAVKLFLNWIEFDHVLIEMKNVINLCTMIDYFGMDNNLINDYTTYFHDNFSTTHLPAVIPQVTPTSKLINSGALDAFICRHFLKIAGTKVWLNYSVETIEYICNKDLVIHSEMQVFNAIMKWGNFKPYSRKEHLETLLKLVRWCHLDDKDLDEIKENDFIKSANVEPIFCTPIQCDGECSFNRINQYYFVLIEELDGTDLQIKVLDRSFMSFIKRVIQLDESLPLHLLHNETVSDIIFDSGRKMIRVDWNQNKYRLLDLNDYKSHYHKINKGILEKTDYSLDTYCTFADKYTFEGSLLEFNEKFILVAENLISREPALGEFSNCYSINLFCWTAPADSRIETFFRSSDMNYLTTILNNKIYIMKDRCELIQFNIESQEMKKFRRKGTSDLSDLILTSMPVHDDKVILIDKSTKVVECFNVNDEEWTPFGLMSNICTSTGDQRKSNKLLTFTSASLPINTIRSCIKRERKSME
;
A
#
# COMPACT_ATOMS: atom_id res chain seq x y z
N MET A 1 12.95 -37.46 -50.36
CA MET A 1 12.83 -37.06 -48.94
C MET A 1 13.92 -36.01 -48.79
N ASP A 2 13.51 -34.77 -49.02
CA ASP A 2 14.32 -33.79 -49.73
C ASP A 2 15.04 -32.87 -48.75
N LEU A 3 16.36 -32.80 -48.86
CA LEU A 3 17.26 -31.92 -48.11
C LEU A 3 17.05 -30.41 -48.39
N LEU A 4 16.09 -30.04 -49.23
CA LEU A 4 15.83 -28.66 -49.67
C LEU A 4 14.74 -27.94 -48.86
N GLU A 5 13.82 -28.63 -48.18
CA GLU A 5 12.80 -27.97 -47.34
C GLU A 5 13.37 -27.51 -45.98
N THR A 6 14.42 -28.17 -45.48
CA THR A 6 15.02 -27.87 -44.18
C THR A 6 15.75 -26.52 -44.12
N ASP A 7 16.16 -25.95 -45.26
CA ASP A 7 16.86 -24.66 -45.30
C ASP A 7 15.92 -23.47 -45.09
N GLU A 8 14.59 -23.65 -45.18
CA GLU A 8 13.60 -22.61 -44.91
C GLU A 8 13.10 -22.61 -43.46
N LEU A 9 13.41 -23.64 -42.68
CA LEU A 9 12.98 -23.77 -41.29
C LEU A 9 14.13 -23.43 -40.32
N LEU A 10 13.78 -22.69 -39.27
CA LEU A 10 14.67 -22.44 -38.14
C LEU A 10 14.28 -23.38 -37.00
N LYS A 11 15.27 -24.12 -36.48
CA LYS A 11 15.10 -24.90 -35.26
C LYS A 11 15.36 -24.02 -34.04
N ILE A 12 14.35 -23.78 -33.21
CA ILE A 12 14.51 -23.08 -31.93
C ILE A 12 14.49 -24.12 -30.83
N VAL A 13 15.57 -24.23 -30.07
CA VAL A 13 15.65 -25.07 -28.87
C VAL A 13 15.49 -24.17 -27.65
N ASN A 14 14.42 -24.34 -26.90
CA ASN A 14 14.18 -23.61 -25.67
C ASN A 14 14.21 -24.60 -24.50
N GLN A 15 15.23 -24.50 -23.65
CA GLN A 15 15.49 -25.49 -22.59
C GLN A 15 15.56 -26.92 -23.17
N SER A 16 14.60 -27.79 -22.84
CA SER A 16 14.49 -29.17 -23.33
C SER A 16 13.53 -29.33 -24.53
N THR A 17 12.84 -28.27 -24.93
CA THR A 17 11.79 -28.32 -25.96
C THR A 17 12.29 -27.75 -27.29
N GLU A 18 11.98 -28.43 -28.39
CA GLU A 18 12.36 -28.02 -29.74
C GLU A 18 11.14 -27.56 -30.55
N TYR A 19 11.31 -26.43 -31.25
CA TYR A 19 10.30 -25.83 -32.12
C TYR A 19 10.87 -25.65 -33.53
N GLN A 20 10.00 -25.70 -34.53
CA GLN A 20 10.34 -25.38 -35.91
C GLN A 20 9.45 -24.25 -36.40
N ILE A 21 10.05 -23.22 -37.00
CA ILE A 21 9.32 -22.08 -37.56
C ILE A 21 9.95 -21.64 -38.88
N SER A 22 9.15 -21.09 -39.79
CA SER A 22 9.65 -20.54 -41.04
C SER A 22 10.64 -19.39 -40.80
N LYS A 23 11.84 -19.47 -41.40
CA LYS A 23 12.83 -18.39 -41.42
C LYS A 23 12.25 -17.10 -42.02
N LYS A 24 11.29 -17.21 -42.95
CA LYS A 24 10.64 -16.04 -43.55
C LYS A 24 9.79 -15.28 -42.53
N LEU A 25 8.98 -15.99 -41.75
CA LEU A 25 8.10 -15.39 -40.75
C LEU A 25 8.91 -14.79 -39.59
N ILE A 26 9.81 -15.60 -39.00
CA ILE A 26 10.54 -15.16 -37.81
C ILE A 26 11.53 -14.01 -38.09
N ARG A 27 11.95 -13.79 -39.35
CA ARG A 27 12.81 -12.66 -39.75
C ARG A 27 12.18 -11.29 -39.54
N GLU A 28 10.85 -11.21 -39.43
CA GLU A 28 10.15 -9.96 -39.13
C GLU A 28 10.43 -9.50 -37.68
N VAL A 29 10.81 -10.43 -36.80
CA VAL A 29 11.23 -10.11 -35.44
C VAL A 29 12.65 -9.54 -35.47
N PRO A 30 12.91 -8.34 -34.91
CA PRO A 30 14.18 -7.63 -35.09
C PRO A 30 15.44 -8.42 -34.70
N TYR A 31 15.38 -9.16 -33.59
CA TYR A 31 16.47 -10.04 -33.16
C TYR A 31 16.82 -11.10 -34.21
N PHE A 32 15.82 -11.85 -34.69
CA PHE A 32 16.03 -12.92 -35.67
C PHE A 32 16.33 -12.37 -37.07
N GLY A 33 15.78 -11.21 -37.43
CA GLY A 33 16.12 -10.49 -38.65
C GLY A 33 17.62 -10.19 -38.71
N LYS A 34 18.20 -9.67 -37.62
CA LYS A 34 19.65 -9.46 -37.51
C LYS A 34 20.42 -10.77 -37.54
N LEU A 35 20.06 -11.73 -36.70
CA LEU A 35 20.73 -13.03 -36.58
C LEU A 35 20.80 -13.80 -37.91
N LEU A 36 19.71 -13.78 -38.70
CA LEU A 36 19.58 -14.52 -39.96
C LEU A 36 20.02 -13.72 -41.19
N SER A 37 20.39 -12.44 -41.02
CA SER A 37 20.92 -11.58 -42.10
C SER A 37 22.44 -11.51 -42.13
N HIS A 38 23.10 -11.91 -41.04
CA HIS A 38 24.56 -11.95 -40.93
C HIS A 38 25.08 -13.38 -41.13
N GLU A 39 26.31 -13.56 -41.62
CA GLU A 39 26.98 -14.86 -41.74
C GLU A 39 27.37 -15.48 -40.37
N CYS A 40 26.54 -15.28 -39.35
CA CYS A 40 26.72 -15.83 -38.00
C CYS A 40 26.61 -17.37 -38.02
N LEU A 41 27.16 -18.05 -37.02
CA LEU A 41 27.12 -19.52 -36.94
C LEU A 41 25.69 -20.06 -36.97
N GLU A 42 24.75 -19.35 -36.33
CA GLU A 42 23.33 -19.66 -36.27
C GLU A 42 22.64 -19.58 -37.64
N SER A 43 23.14 -18.71 -38.54
CA SER A 43 22.67 -18.65 -39.94
C SER A 43 23.09 -19.87 -40.75
N LYS A 44 24.22 -20.49 -40.38
CA LYS A 44 24.79 -21.69 -41.03
C LYS A 44 24.24 -22.98 -40.43
N GLU A 45 23.99 -23.00 -39.11
CA GLU A 45 23.49 -24.17 -38.38
C GLU A 45 21.96 -24.27 -38.35
N SER A 46 21.24 -23.21 -38.74
CA SER A 46 19.77 -23.14 -38.71
C SER A 46 19.17 -23.53 -37.36
N LYS A 47 19.90 -23.24 -36.29
CA LYS A 47 19.54 -23.56 -34.91
C LYS A 47 19.79 -22.34 -34.01
N VAL A 48 18.84 -22.06 -33.12
CA VAL A 48 18.97 -21.04 -32.07
C VAL A 48 18.60 -21.65 -30.74
N GLU A 49 19.41 -21.39 -29.71
CA GLU A 49 19.14 -21.81 -28.34
C GLU A 49 18.63 -20.62 -27.53
N LEU A 50 17.52 -20.81 -26.82
CA LEU A 50 16.86 -19.84 -25.96
C LEU A 50 16.63 -20.42 -24.58
N ASP A 51 16.45 -19.55 -23.59
CA ASP A 51 16.12 -19.93 -22.22
C ASP A 51 15.02 -19.01 -21.67
N PHE A 52 13.81 -19.22 -22.16
CA PHE A 52 12.60 -18.53 -21.74
C PHE A 52 11.55 -19.51 -21.20
N ASP A 53 10.51 -18.96 -20.57
CA ASP A 53 9.32 -19.72 -20.18
C ASP A 53 8.69 -20.41 -21.39
N GLU A 54 8.48 -21.73 -21.28
CA GLU A 54 8.02 -22.54 -22.42
C GLU A 54 6.65 -22.12 -22.95
N GLN A 55 5.73 -21.70 -22.06
CA GLN A 55 4.40 -21.26 -22.48
C GLN A 55 4.47 -19.92 -23.21
N ALA A 56 5.30 -18.99 -22.72
CA ALA A 56 5.55 -17.73 -23.40
C ALA A 56 6.19 -17.95 -24.78
N VAL A 57 7.15 -18.87 -24.91
CA VAL A 57 7.75 -19.22 -26.21
C VAL A 57 6.70 -19.78 -27.17
N LYS A 58 5.88 -20.71 -26.71
CA LYS A 58 4.81 -21.28 -27.53
C LYS A 58 3.81 -20.21 -28.00
N LEU A 59 3.40 -19.32 -27.12
CA LEU A 59 2.48 -18.23 -27.45
C LEU A 59 3.11 -17.22 -28.41
N PHE A 60 4.38 -16.89 -28.20
CA PHE A 60 5.14 -16.01 -29.08
C PHE A 60 5.26 -16.61 -30.49
N LEU A 61 5.60 -17.89 -30.62
CA LEU A 61 5.71 -18.53 -31.94
C LEU A 61 4.36 -18.64 -32.64
N ASN A 62 3.29 -18.99 -31.91
CA ASN A 62 1.93 -18.97 -32.45
C ASN A 62 1.53 -17.56 -32.91
N TRP A 63 1.93 -16.53 -32.17
CA TRP A 63 1.65 -15.14 -32.55
C TRP A 63 2.31 -14.79 -33.89
N ILE A 64 3.57 -15.17 -34.09
CA ILE A 64 4.29 -14.95 -35.35
C ILE A 64 3.67 -15.75 -36.51
N GLU A 65 3.10 -16.92 -36.24
CA GLU A 65 2.50 -17.77 -37.27
C GLU A 65 1.08 -17.33 -37.67
N PHE A 66 0.29 -16.81 -36.72
CA PHE A 66 -1.14 -16.55 -36.90
C PHE A 66 -1.54 -15.07 -36.79
N ASP A 67 -0.59 -14.16 -36.59
CA ASP A 67 -0.78 -12.70 -36.42
C ASP A 67 -1.67 -12.28 -35.23
N HIS A 68 -2.02 -13.19 -34.32
CA HIS A 68 -2.79 -12.87 -33.12
C HIS A 68 -2.39 -13.72 -31.92
N VAL A 69 -2.52 -13.15 -30.71
CA VAL A 69 -2.24 -13.84 -29.45
C VAL A 69 -3.23 -13.40 -28.37
N LEU A 70 -3.69 -14.36 -27.56
CA LEU A 70 -4.49 -14.08 -26.38
C LEU A 70 -3.56 -13.89 -25.18
N ILE A 71 -3.61 -12.71 -24.57
CA ILE A 71 -2.79 -12.35 -23.41
C ILE A 71 -3.57 -12.60 -22.13
N GLU A 72 -2.97 -13.34 -21.22
CA GLU A 72 -3.53 -13.66 -19.90
C GLU A 72 -2.58 -13.15 -18.80
N MET A 73 -3.10 -12.97 -17.58
CA MET A 73 -2.27 -12.54 -16.45
C MET A 73 -1.14 -13.54 -16.13
N LYS A 74 -1.32 -14.82 -16.48
CA LYS A 74 -0.35 -15.88 -16.21
C LYS A 74 0.86 -15.89 -17.16
N ASN A 75 0.82 -15.15 -18.27
CA ASN A 75 1.86 -15.18 -19.31
C ASN A 75 2.31 -13.78 -19.77
N VAL A 76 1.55 -12.72 -19.44
CA VAL A 76 1.85 -11.34 -19.87
C VAL A 76 3.25 -10.85 -19.50
N ILE A 77 3.77 -11.19 -18.32
CA ILE A 77 5.11 -10.76 -17.88
C ILE A 77 6.19 -11.45 -18.70
N ASN A 78 6.14 -12.78 -18.81
CA ASN A 78 7.10 -13.55 -19.61
C ASN A 78 7.06 -13.15 -21.08
N LEU A 79 5.87 -12.90 -21.64
CA LEU A 79 5.71 -12.38 -23.00
C LEU A 79 6.34 -10.98 -23.16
N CYS A 80 6.13 -10.08 -22.21
CA CYS A 80 6.80 -8.77 -22.22
C CYS A 80 8.31 -8.89 -22.19
N THR A 81 8.84 -9.80 -21.36
CA THR A 81 10.29 -10.07 -21.28
C THR A 81 10.84 -10.53 -22.63
N MET A 82 10.12 -11.40 -23.35
CA MET A 82 10.52 -11.84 -24.69
C MET A 82 10.44 -10.72 -25.72
N ILE A 83 9.36 -9.93 -25.73
CA ILE A 83 9.18 -8.78 -26.63
C ILE A 83 10.32 -7.78 -26.45
N ASP A 84 10.67 -7.49 -25.20
CA ASP A 84 11.80 -6.61 -24.86
C ASP A 84 13.13 -7.19 -25.35
N TYR A 85 13.41 -8.45 -25.01
CA TYR A 85 14.64 -9.12 -25.40
C TYR A 85 14.82 -9.16 -26.92
N PHE A 86 13.75 -9.44 -27.66
CA PHE A 86 13.78 -9.51 -29.12
C PHE A 86 13.78 -8.14 -29.82
N GLY A 87 13.69 -7.04 -29.05
CA GLY A 87 13.73 -5.68 -29.56
C GLY A 87 12.52 -5.31 -30.41
N MET A 88 11.35 -5.87 -30.12
CA MET A 88 10.09 -5.57 -30.79
C MET A 88 9.54 -4.18 -30.41
N ASP A 89 8.47 -3.74 -31.06
CA ASP A 89 7.90 -2.39 -30.84
C ASP A 89 7.47 -2.18 -29.37
N ASN A 90 7.97 -1.10 -28.78
CA ASN A 90 7.62 -0.67 -27.42
C ASN A 90 6.13 -0.32 -27.26
N ASN A 91 5.42 0.02 -28.34
CA ASN A 91 3.97 0.28 -28.27
C ASN A 91 3.19 -0.94 -27.73
N LEU A 92 3.61 -2.16 -28.08
CA LEU A 92 3.00 -3.39 -27.56
C LEU A 92 3.22 -3.55 -26.05
N ILE A 93 4.40 -3.15 -25.56
CA ILE A 93 4.70 -3.17 -24.12
C ILE A 93 3.76 -2.22 -23.37
N ASN A 94 3.41 -1.07 -23.95
CA ASN A 94 2.46 -0.12 -23.35
C ASN A 94 1.05 -0.70 -23.24
N ASP A 95 0.58 -1.39 -24.29
CA ASP A 95 -0.72 -2.06 -24.28
C ASP A 95 -0.76 -3.17 -23.20
N TYR A 96 0.32 -3.94 -23.08
CA TYR A 96 0.42 -5.03 -22.11
C TYR A 96 0.51 -4.46 -20.68
N THR A 97 1.20 -3.33 -20.51
CA THR A 97 1.29 -2.58 -19.24
C THR A 97 -0.08 -2.10 -18.79
N THR A 98 -0.85 -1.51 -19.70
CA THR A 98 -2.22 -1.06 -19.45
C THR A 98 -3.11 -2.23 -19.06
N TYR A 99 -3.08 -3.31 -19.84
CA TYR A 99 -3.84 -4.53 -19.55
C TYR A 99 -3.50 -5.10 -18.17
N PHE A 100 -2.21 -5.22 -17.83
CA PHE A 100 -1.77 -5.75 -16.54
C PHE A 100 -2.30 -4.90 -15.38
N HIS A 101 -2.10 -3.58 -15.42
CA HIS A 101 -2.50 -2.71 -14.31
C HIS A 101 -4.03 -2.59 -14.14
N ASP A 102 -4.81 -2.68 -15.22
CA ASP A 102 -6.27 -2.61 -15.18
C ASP A 102 -6.93 -3.90 -14.67
N ASN A 103 -6.25 -5.04 -14.85
CA ASN A 103 -6.77 -6.37 -14.52
C ASN A 103 -6.10 -7.03 -13.32
N PHE A 104 -4.99 -6.48 -12.81
CA PHE A 104 -4.31 -7.04 -11.67
C PHE A 104 -5.21 -7.11 -10.43
N SER A 105 -5.05 -8.20 -9.70
CA SER A 105 -5.64 -8.42 -8.38
C SER A 105 -4.79 -9.42 -7.60
N THR A 106 -5.04 -9.53 -6.30
CA THR A 106 -4.33 -10.45 -5.40
C THR A 106 -4.42 -11.91 -5.84
N THR A 107 -5.50 -12.33 -6.52
CA THR A 107 -5.64 -13.68 -7.09
C THR A 107 -4.54 -14.03 -8.09
N HIS A 108 -3.91 -13.03 -8.69
CA HIS A 108 -2.84 -13.21 -9.67
C HIS A 108 -1.44 -13.33 -9.03
N LEU A 109 -1.28 -13.05 -7.72
CA LEU A 109 0.02 -13.10 -7.05
C LEU A 109 0.77 -14.43 -7.24
N PRO A 110 0.16 -15.62 -7.11
CA PRO A 110 0.87 -16.89 -7.33
C PRO A 110 1.46 -17.04 -8.73
N ALA A 111 0.80 -16.46 -9.75
CA ALA A 111 1.30 -16.48 -11.12
C ALA A 111 2.35 -15.39 -11.37
N VAL A 112 2.16 -14.21 -10.78
CA VAL A 112 3.02 -13.03 -10.99
C VAL A 112 4.36 -13.16 -10.26
N ILE A 113 4.36 -13.56 -8.99
CA ILE A 113 5.57 -13.66 -8.15
C ILE A 113 6.74 -14.40 -8.84
N PRO A 114 6.54 -15.61 -9.42
CA PRO A 114 7.66 -16.34 -10.04
C PRO A 114 8.15 -15.73 -11.36
N GLN A 115 7.39 -14.84 -12.01
CA GLN A 115 7.74 -14.25 -13.30
C GLN A 115 8.49 -12.91 -13.18
N VAL A 116 8.31 -12.22 -12.05
CA VAL A 116 8.82 -10.87 -11.88
C VAL A 116 10.29 -10.88 -11.50
N THR A 117 11.09 -10.11 -12.24
CA THR A 117 12.51 -9.89 -11.96
C THR A 117 12.78 -8.42 -11.64
N PRO A 118 13.96 -8.06 -11.09
CA PRO A 118 14.34 -6.66 -10.88
C PRO A 118 14.36 -5.81 -12.16
N THR A 119 14.55 -6.45 -13.33
CA THR A 119 14.69 -5.78 -14.64
C THR A 119 13.44 -5.87 -15.51
N SER A 120 12.39 -6.55 -15.06
CA SER A 120 11.14 -6.69 -15.81
C SER A 120 10.51 -5.31 -16.09
N LYS A 121 10.25 -5.01 -17.37
CA LYS A 121 9.70 -3.71 -17.81
C LYS A 121 8.26 -3.46 -17.40
N LEU A 122 7.42 -4.50 -17.44
CA LEU A 122 5.99 -4.41 -17.10
C LEU A 122 5.79 -4.04 -15.63
N ILE A 123 6.46 -4.80 -14.76
CA ILE A 123 6.52 -4.58 -13.31
C ILE A 123 7.80 -5.22 -12.79
N ASN A 124 8.54 -4.51 -11.94
CA ASN A 124 9.74 -5.05 -11.31
C ASN A 124 9.45 -5.60 -9.91
N SER A 125 10.37 -6.42 -9.40
CA SER A 125 10.20 -7.07 -8.09
C SER A 125 10.07 -6.08 -6.95
N GLY A 126 10.73 -4.92 -7.01
CA GLY A 126 10.61 -3.87 -5.99
C GLY A 126 9.19 -3.30 -5.89
N ALA A 127 8.55 -3.02 -7.04
CA ALA A 127 7.17 -2.55 -7.08
C ALA A 127 6.18 -3.60 -6.55
N LEU A 128 6.38 -4.87 -6.92
CA LEU A 128 5.59 -5.98 -6.41
C LEU A 128 5.75 -6.15 -4.89
N ASP A 129 6.99 -6.12 -4.40
CA ASP A 129 7.32 -6.24 -2.98
C ASP A 129 6.74 -5.08 -2.18
N ALA A 130 6.82 -3.85 -2.68
CA ALA A 130 6.25 -2.67 -2.02
C ALA A 130 4.73 -2.79 -1.87
N PHE A 131 4.04 -3.25 -2.93
CA PHE A 131 2.60 -3.53 -2.89
C PHE A 131 2.26 -4.60 -1.84
N ILE A 132 2.98 -5.73 -1.85
CA ILE A 132 2.78 -6.82 -0.90
C ILE A 132 3.01 -6.34 0.53
N CYS A 133 4.12 -5.65 0.80
CA CYS A 133 4.46 -5.15 2.12
C CYS A 133 3.40 -4.19 2.65
N ARG A 134 2.98 -3.21 1.84
CA ARG A 134 1.98 -2.20 2.23
C ARG A 134 0.63 -2.82 2.54
N HIS A 135 0.22 -3.82 1.77
CA HIS A 135 -1.14 -4.36 1.82
C HIS A 135 -1.23 -5.76 2.43
N PHE A 136 -0.15 -6.30 2.97
CA PHE A 136 -0.06 -7.65 3.54
C PHE A 136 -1.26 -8.04 4.39
N LEU A 137 -1.57 -7.18 5.37
CA LEU A 137 -2.67 -7.35 6.30
C LEU A 137 -4.01 -7.50 5.56
N LYS A 138 -4.28 -6.65 4.56
CA LYS A 138 -5.47 -6.73 3.72
C LYS A 138 -5.51 -8.02 2.91
N ILE A 139 -4.37 -8.42 2.33
CA ILE A 139 -4.22 -9.64 1.54
C ILE A 139 -4.48 -10.88 2.40
N ALA A 140 -3.83 -10.99 3.56
CA ALA A 140 -3.97 -12.08 4.51
C ALA A 140 -5.40 -12.17 5.10
N GLY A 141 -6.12 -11.06 5.13
CA GLY A 141 -7.54 -10.98 5.48
C GLY A 141 -8.46 -11.74 4.52
N THR A 142 -8.10 -11.85 3.24
CA THR A 142 -8.96 -12.41 2.17
C THR A 142 -9.15 -13.92 2.22
N LYS A 143 -10.13 -14.43 1.47
CA LYS A 143 -10.27 -15.87 1.19
C LYS A 143 -9.23 -16.35 0.17
N VAL A 144 -8.80 -15.48 -0.74
CA VAL A 144 -7.73 -15.76 -1.71
C VAL A 144 -6.46 -16.24 -1.00
N TRP A 145 -6.08 -15.60 0.11
CA TRP A 145 -4.94 -16.00 0.96
C TRP A 145 -4.96 -17.49 1.30
N LEU A 146 -6.13 -18.03 1.67
CA LEU A 146 -6.30 -19.43 2.07
C LEU A 146 -5.99 -20.41 0.94
N ASN A 147 -6.08 -19.95 -0.32
CA ASN A 147 -5.86 -20.76 -1.52
C ASN A 147 -4.46 -20.63 -2.11
N TYR A 148 -3.60 -19.74 -1.58
CA TYR A 148 -2.22 -19.64 -2.03
C TYR A 148 -1.41 -20.90 -1.75
N SER A 149 -0.41 -21.14 -2.61
CA SER A 149 0.58 -22.19 -2.46
C SER A 149 1.55 -21.86 -1.31
N VAL A 150 2.29 -22.85 -0.83
CA VAL A 150 3.27 -22.64 0.25
C VAL A 150 4.36 -21.66 -0.18
N GLU A 151 4.82 -21.72 -1.42
CA GLU A 151 5.86 -20.85 -1.98
C GLU A 151 5.41 -19.39 -2.02
N THR A 152 4.11 -19.16 -2.32
CA THR A 152 3.53 -17.81 -2.31
C THR A 152 3.48 -17.25 -0.88
N ILE A 153 3.06 -18.06 0.10
CA ILE A 153 3.00 -17.66 1.50
C ILE A 153 4.40 -17.37 2.05
N GLU A 154 5.36 -18.26 1.76
CA GLU A 154 6.75 -18.11 2.14
C GLU A 154 7.35 -16.83 1.56
N TYR A 155 7.16 -16.60 0.25
CA TYR A 155 7.61 -15.38 -0.41
C TYR A 155 7.09 -14.12 0.28
N ILE A 156 5.78 -14.07 0.55
CA ILE A 156 5.13 -12.91 1.17
C ILE A 156 5.64 -12.72 2.60
N CYS A 157 5.58 -13.75 3.46
CA CYS A 157 5.96 -13.64 4.87
C CYS A 157 7.45 -13.32 5.08
N ASN A 158 8.30 -13.58 4.09
CA ASN A 158 9.70 -13.21 4.14
C ASN A 158 9.97 -11.69 3.92
N LYS A 159 9.04 -10.94 3.31
CA LYS A 159 9.23 -9.51 2.98
C LYS A 159 9.20 -8.60 4.20
N ASP A 160 9.59 -7.33 4.07
CA ASP A 160 9.53 -6.33 5.16
C ASP A 160 8.12 -5.74 5.32
N LEU A 161 7.18 -6.60 5.71
CA LEU A 161 5.75 -6.33 5.81
C LEU A 161 5.41 -5.13 6.70
N VAL A 162 4.46 -4.29 6.29
CA VAL A 162 3.95 -3.20 7.13
C VAL A 162 2.93 -3.76 8.10
N ILE A 163 3.37 -3.99 9.34
CA ILE A 163 2.60 -4.59 10.43
C ILE A 163 2.76 -3.78 11.72
N HIS A 164 1.92 -4.08 12.69
CA HIS A 164 1.95 -3.48 14.01
C HIS A 164 2.44 -4.45 15.09
N SER A 165 2.30 -5.76 14.89
CA SER A 165 2.97 -6.78 15.69
C SER A 165 3.31 -7.98 14.80
N GLU A 166 4.43 -8.66 15.10
CA GLU A 166 4.77 -9.95 14.50
C GLU A 166 3.72 -11.04 14.80
N MET A 167 2.88 -10.84 15.82
CA MET A 167 1.69 -11.66 16.08
C MET A 167 0.77 -11.70 14.85
N GLN A 168 0.71 -10.62 14.05
CA GLN A 168 -0.11 -10.60 12.84
C GLN A 168 0.43 -11.53 11.74
N VAL A 169 1.76 -11.69 11.65
CA VAL A 169 2.39 -12.63 10.72
C VAL A 169 2.14 -14.06 11.18
N PHE A 170 2.30 -14.32 12.48
CA PHE A 170 1.95 -15.59 13.10
C PHE A 170 0.49 -15.98 12.82
N ASN A 171 -0.46 -15.08 13.10
CA ASN A 171 -1.88 -15.31 12.88
C ASN A 171 -2.20 -15.55 11.39
N ALA A 172 -1.56 -14.84 10.47
CA ALA A 172 -1.75 -15.05 9.03
C ALA A 172 -1.29 -16.46 8.58
N ILE A 173 -0.13 -16.92 9.07
CA ILE A 173 0.40 -18.26 8.79
C ILE A 173 -0.51 -19.34 9.38
N MET A 174 -0.90 -19.19 10.65
CA MET A 174 -1.79 -20.13 11.33
C MET A 174 -3.16 -20.21 10.64
N LYS A 175 -3.73 -19.08 10.22
CA LYS A 175 -4.96 -19.02 9.44
C LYS A 175 -4.85 -19.83 8.14
N TRP A 176 -3.73 -19.73 7.43
CA TRP A 176 -3.48 -20.51 6.20
C TRP A 176 -3.31 -22.01 6.49
N GLY A 177 -2.52 -22.38 7.49
CA GLY A 177 -2.29 -23.79 7.85
C GLY A 177 -3.57 -24.49 8.32
N ASN A 178 -4.32 -23.82 9.20
CA ASN A 178 -5.56 -24.35 9.78
C ASN A 178 -6.68 -24.54 8.76
N PHE A 179 -6.60 -23.90 7.58
CA PHE A 179 -7.59 -24.09 6.51
C PHE A 179 -7.52 -25.49 5.89
N LYS A 180 -6.31 -26.08 5.79
CA LYS A 180 -6.09 -27.45 5.28
C LYS A 180 -5.05 -28.16 6.15
N PRO A 181 -5.40 -28.48 7.40
CA PRO A 181 -4.43 -28.85 8.43
C PRO A 181 -3.64 -30.11 8.05
N TYR A 182 -4.30 -31.11 7.47
CA TYR A 182 -3.64 -32.38 7.09
C TYR A 182 -2.53 -32.21 6.05
N SER A 183 -2.74 -31.38 5.03
CA SER A 183 -1.79 -31.18 3.93
C SER A 183 -0.77 -30.06 4.19
N ARG A 184 -1.01 -29.20 5.19
CA ARG A 184 -0.20 -28.00 5.44
C ARG A 184 0.63 -28.07 6.72
N LYS A 185 0.36 -29.07 7.57
CA LYS A 185 1.04 -29.26 8.85
C LYS A 185 2.56 -29.28 8.71
N GLU A 186 3.07 -29.97 7.68
CA GLU A 186 4.50 -30.12 7.43
C GLU A 186 5.18 -28.80 7.02
N HIS A 187 4.44 -27.87 6.41
CA HIS A 187 4.98 -26.58 6.00
C HIS A 187 4.93 -25.54 7.12
N LEU A 188 4.06 -25.70 8.12
CA LEU A 188 3.88 -24.73 9.20
C LEU A 188 5.17 -24.49 9.98
N GLU A 189 5.94 -25.54 10.28
CA GLU A 189 7.21 -25.40 11.01
C GLU A 189 8.19 -24.51 10.24
N THR A 190 8.31 -24.70 8.93
CA THR A 190 9.17 -23.89 8.07
C THR A 190 8.65 -22.45 7.98
N LEU A 191 7.35 -22.25 7.79
CA LEU A 191 6.75 -20.92 7.68
C LEU A 191 6.87 -20.13 8.99
N LEU A 192 6.75 -20.78 10.14
CA LEU A 192 6.87 -20.13 11.45
C LEU A 192 8.28 -19.59 11.73
N LYS A 193 9.31 -20.03 11.01
CA LYS A 193 10.66 -19.43 11.05
C LYS A 193 10.70 -18.03 10.43
N LEU A 194 9.68 -17.65 9.66
CA LEU A 194 9.55 -16.32 9.05
C LEU A 194 8.97 -15.26 10.02
N VAL A 195 8.44 -15.69 11.16
CA VAL A 195 8.02 -14.82 12.26
C VAL A 195 9.26 -14.29 12.96
N ARG A 196 9.38 -12.97 13.12
CA ARG A 196 10.54 -12.36 13.79
C ARG A 196 10.30 -12.33 15.30
N TRP A 197 10.41 -13.49 15.95
CA TRP A 197 10.08 -13.73 17.36
C TRP A 197 10.70 -12.74 18.36
N CYS A 198 11.88 -12.19 18.05
CA CYS A 198 12.57 -11.19 18.87
C CYS A 198 11.87 -9.83 18.97
N HIS A 199 10.87 -9.55 18.11
CA HIS A 199 10.10 -8.31 18.12
C HIS A 199 8.67 -8.49 18.68
N LEU A 200 8.34 -9.67 19.22
CA LEU A 200 7.10 -9.90 19.96
C LEU A 200 7.23 -9.38 21.39
N ASP A 201 6.13 -8.86 21.93
CA ASP A 201 6.05 -8.53 23.35
C ASP A 201 5.70 -9.77 24.20
N ASP A 202 5.86 -9.66 25.53
CA ASP A 202 5.63 -10.78 26.45
C ASP A 202 4.19 -11.31 26.38
N LYS A 203 3.22 -10.42 26.14
CA LYS A 203 1.81 -10.77 26.04
C LYS A 203 1.54 -11.61 24.80
N ASP A 204 2.07 -11.19 23.66
CA ASP A 204 1.98 -11.91 22.40
C ASP A 204 2.65 -13.30 22.52
N LEU A 205 3.81 -13.38 23.16
CA LEU A 205 4.51 -14.65 23.37
C LEU A 205 3.69 -15.63 24.23
N ASP A 206 3.06 -15.14 25.30
CA ASP A 206 2.22 -15.97 26.16
C ASP A 206 0.97 -16.47 25.43
N GLU A 207 0.34 -15.64 24.59
CA GLU A 207 -0.77 -16.06 23.74
C GLU A 207 -0.35 -17.14 22.72
N ILE A 208 0.84 -17.01 22.12
CA ILE A 208 1.34 -18.01 21.15
C ILE A 208 1.65 -19.35 21.83
N LYS A 209 2.22 -19.34 23.04
CA LYS A 209 2.49 -20.59 23.80
C LYS A 209 1.22 -21.37 24.09
N GLU A 210 0.08 -20.70 24.19
CA GLU A 210 -1.20 -21.35 24.41
C GLU A 210 -1.78 -22.04 23.16
N ASN A 211 -1.21 -21.78 21.97
CA ASN A 211 -1.67 -22.37 20.71
C ASN A 211 -1.43 -23.89 20.64
N ASP A 212 -2.47 -24.65 20.27
CA ASP A 212 -2.43 -26.12 20.21
C ASP A 212 -1.36 -26.67 19.26
N PHE A 213 -1.12 -26.01 18.12
CA PHE A 213 -0.11 -26.45 17.18
C PHE A 213 1.29 -26.32 17.79
N ILE A 214 1.58 -25.16 18.38
CA ILE A 214 2.87 -24.87 19.03
C ILE A 214 3.14 -25.85 20.17
N LYS A 215 2.14 -26.10 21.02
CA LYS A 215 2.21 -27.12 22.10
C LYS A 215 2.51 -28.52 21.56
N SER A 216 1.89 -28.91 20.45
CA SER A 216 2.03 -30.26 19.89
C SER A 216 3.33 -30.48 19.10
N ALA A 217 3.84 -29.42 18.47
CA ALA A 217 4.99 -29.49 17.57
C ALA A 217 6.31 -29.18 18.28
N ASN A 218 6.29 -28.78 19.56
CA ASN A 218 7.46 -28.34 20.32
C ASN A 218 8.29 -27.29 19.55
N VAL A 219 7.62 -26.37 18.85
CA VAL A 219 8.28 -25.28 18.14
C VAL A 219 8.82 -24.31 19.17
N GLU A 220 10.13 -24.32 19.40
CA GLU A 220 10.78 -23.34 20.27
C GLU A 220 10.93 -22.01 19.50
N PRO A 221 10.45 -20.88 20.06
CA PRO A 221 10.68 -19.58 19.47
C PRO A 221 12.18 -19.32 19.35
N ILE A 222 12.63 -18.99 18.13
CA ILE A 222 14.03 -18.66 17.91
C ILE A 222 14.21 -17.18 18.28
N PHE A 223 14.65 -16.95 19.51
CA PHE A 223 15.01 -15.60 19.96
C PHE A 223 16.39 -15.23 19.43
N CYS A 224 16.51 -14.03 18.86
CA CYS A 224 17.80 -13.42 18.61
C CYS A 224 18.51 -13.19 19.95
N THR A 225 19.65 -13.85 20.20
CA THR A 225 20.48 -13.49 21.35
C THR A 225 21.28 -12.21 21.01
N PRO A 226 21.42 -11.25 21.96
CA PRO A 226 22.14 -9.99 21.69
C PRO A 226 23.62 -10.17 21.30
N ILE A 227 24.20 -11.33 21.61
CA ILE A 227 25.63 -11.62 21.46
C ILE A 227 25.95 -12.32 20.11
N GLN A 228 24.96 -12.92 19.44
CA GLN A 228 25.14 -13.53 18.11
C GLN A 228 24.47 -12.73 16.98
N CYS A 229 23.88 -11.57 17.29
CA CYS A 229 23.43 -10.65 16.25
C CYS A 229 24.62 -9.84 15.74
N ASP A 230 25.38 -10.40 14.80
CA ASP A 230 26.38 -9.71 13.98
C ASP A 230 25.73 -8.70 13.00
N GLY A 231 24.75 -7.91 13.47
CA GLY A 231 23.96 -7.02 12.62
C GLY A 231 22.91 -7.71 11.73
N GLU A 232 22.74 -9.04 11.84
CA GLU A 232 21.75 -9.83 11.10
C GLU A 232 20.38 -9.93 11.78
N CYS A 233 20.11 -9.18 12.85
CA CYS A 233 18.74 -9.09 13.35
C CYS A 233 17.89 -8.42 12.26
N SER A 234 17.05 -9.23 11.61
CA SER A 234 16.14 -8.75 10.58
C SER A 234 15.37 -7.53 11.09
N PHE A 235 15.27 -6.50 10.24
CA PHE A 235 14.74 -5.19 10.59
C PHE A 235 13.44 -5.29 11.39
N ASN A 236 13.22 -4.43 12.39
CA ASN A 236 11.95 -4.44 13.09
C ASN A 236 10.84 -3.90 12.16
N ARG A 237 10.05 -4.81 11.57
CA ARG A 237 8.96 -4.52 10.62
C ARG A 237 7.86 -3.65 11.21
N ILE A 238 7.76 -3.58 12.55
CA ILE A 238 6.77 -2.78 13.29
C ILE A 238 7.08 -1.28 13.20
N ASN A 239 8.34 -0.92 12.93
CA ASN A 239 8.80 0.48 12.89
C ASN A 239 8.77 1.07 11.47
N GLN A 240 7.61 1.03 10.83
CA GLN A 240 7.40 1.55 9.47
C GLN A 240 6.44 2.74 9.37
N TYR A 241 5.89 3.21 10.49
CA TYR A 241 5.11 4.44 10.54
C TYR A 241 5.93 5.61 11.04
N TYR A 242 5.74 6.75 10.37
CA TYR A 242 6.43 8.00 10.64
C TYR A 242 5.45 9.16 10.62
N PHE A 243 5.79 10.25 11.30
CA PHE A 243 5.10 11.51 11.09
C PHE A 243 5.62 12.16 9.82
N VAL A 244 4.70 12.68 9.01
CA VAL A 244 4.99 13.41 7.78
C VAL A 244 4.40 14.80 7.91
N LEU A 245 5.28 15.79 7.83
CA LEU A 245 4.95 17.20 7.81
C LEU A 245 5.12 17.72 6.38
N ILE A 246 4.08 18.36 5.85
CA ILE A 246 4.08 18.90 4.48
C ILE A 246 3.78 20.39 4.53
N GLU A 247 4.64 21.18 3.91
CA GLU A 247 4.53 22.64 3.82
C GLU A 247 4.49 23.09 2.37
N GLU A 248 3.68 24.11 2.10
CA GLU A 248 3.66 24.81 0.83
C GLU A 248 4.83 25.81 0.78
N LEU A 249 5.62 25.73 -0.28
CA LEU A 249 6.61 26.74 -0.63
C LEU A 249 6.03 27.73 -1.65
N ASP A 250 6.81 28.73 -2.05
CA ASP A 250 6.44 29.62 -3.15
C ASP A 250 6.14 28.81 -4.44
N GLY A 251 4.95 28.99 -5.01
CA GLY A 251 4.49 28.28 -6.20
C GLY A 251 3.73 26.98 -5.87
N THR A 252 4.07 25.89 -6.57
CA THR A 252 3.46 24.56 -6.40
C THR A 252 4.40 23.57 -5.71
N ASP A 253 5.57 24.00 -5.27
CA ASP A 253 6.54 23.09 -4.66
C ASP A 253 6.19 22.85 -3.19
N LEU A 254 6.43 21.62 -2.72
CA LEU A 254 6.18 21.23 -1.34
C LEU A 254 7.48 20.91 -0.62
N GLN A 255 7.60 21.31 0.63
CA GLN A 255 8.61 20.79 1.54
C GLN A 255 8.02 19.66 2.36
N ILE A 256 8.57 18.46 2.21
CA ILE A 256 8.19 17.29 3.00
C ILE A 256 9.29 16.98 4.01
N LYS A 257 8.91 16.90 5.28
CA LYS A 257 9.76 16.44 6.39
C LYS A 257 9.20 15.14 6.94
N VAL A 258 10.07 14.15 7.12
CA VAL A 258 9.73 12.91 7.82
C VAL A 258 10.36 12.94 9.20
N LEU A 259 9.55 12.64 10.21
CA LEU A 259 9.91 12.66 11.62
C LEU A 259 9.65 11.30 12.25
N ASP A 260 10.52 10.92 13.18
CA ASP A 260 10.35 9.71 13.98
C ASP A 260 9.30 9.91 15.09
N ARG A 261 9.10 8.88 15.92
CA ARG A 261 8.17 8.92 17.06
C ARG A 261 8.54 9.98 18.11
N SER A 262 9.81 10.41 18.15
CA SER A 262 10.31 11.45 19.03
C SER A 262 10.27 12.84 18.37
N PHE A 263 9.60 12.96 17.21
CA PHE A 263 9.52 14.18 16.40
C PHE A 263 10.89 14.69 15.91
N MET A 264 11.90 13.83 15.85
CA MET A 264 13.19 14.17 15.26
C MET A 264 13.10 13.99 13.75
N SER A 265 13.37 15.07 13.01
CA SER A 265 13.37 15.03 11.54
C SER A 265 14.67 14.41 11.02
N PHE A 266 14.54 13.46 10.10
CA PHE A 266 15.69 12.78 9.48
C PHE A 266 15.61 12.71 7.94
N ILE A 267 14.52 13.20 7.34
CA ILE A 267 14.40 13.50 5.91
C ILE A 267 13.80 14.89 5.79
N LYS A 268 14.37 15.71 4.90
CA LYS A 268 13.81 17.02 4.54
C LYS A 268 14.06 17.27 3.05
N ARG A 269 12.98 17.33 2.26
CA ARG A 269 13.09 17.49 0.81
C ARG A 269 12.10 18.47 0.24
N VAL A 270 12.53 19.14 -0.84
CA VAL A 270 11.64 19.90 -1.71
C VAL A 270 11.22 18.99 -2.86
N ILE A 271 9.91 18.91 -3.09
CA ILE A 271 9.28 17.98 -4.02
C ILE A 271 8.37 18.78 -4.95
N GLN A 272 8.47 18.52 -6.25
CA GLN A 272 7.81 19.31 -7.29
C GLN A 272 6.53 18.62 -7.79
N LEU A 273 5.55 19.41 -8.19
CA LEU A 273 4.31 18.88 -8.76
C LEU A 273 4.56 18.17 -10.09
N ASP A 274 3.93 17.01 -10.27
CA ASP A 274 3.85 16.26 -11.51
C ASP A 274 2.52 15.50 -11.58
N GLU A 275 1.54 16.12 -12.26
CA GLU A 275 0.22 15.54 -12.48
C GLU A 275 0.24 14.28 -13.37
N SER A 276 1.34 14.03 -14.09
CA SER A 276 1.50 12.86 -14.94
C SER A 276 1.89 11.60 -14.16
N LEU A 277 2.25 11.72 -12.88
CA LEU A 277 2.59 10.56 -12.05
C LEU A 277 1.44 9.54 -12.07
N PRO A 278 1.73 8.28 -12.43
CA PRO A 278 0.69 7.28 -12.62
C PRO A 278 0.06 6.88 -11.30
N LEU A 279 -1.27 6.69 -11.33
CA LEU A 279 -2.08 6.18 -10.21
C LEU A 279 -2.30 4.67 -10.31
N HIS A 280 -1.26 3.92 -10.73
CA HIS A 280 -1.32 2.47 -10.72
C HIS A 280 -1.38 1.94 -9.29
N LEU A 281 -2.07 0.81 -9.12
CA LEU A 281 -2.15 0.08 -7.85
C LEU A 281 -0.77 -0.41 -7.41
N LEU A 282 0.00 -0.98 -8.35
CA LEU A 282 1.40 -1.32 -8.12
C LEU A 282 2.25 -0.13 -8.59
N HIS A 283 2.84 0.58 -7.64
CA HIS A 283 3.78 1.65 -7.91
C HIS A 283 5.19 1.24 -7.51
N ASN A 284 6.19 2.00 -7.96
CA ASN A 284 7.60 1.76 -7.66
C ASN A 284 7.85 1.73 -6.13
N GLU A 285 8.86 0.97 -5.68
CA GLU A 285 9.28 0.88 -4.27
C GLU A 285 9.71 2.23 -3.65
N THR A 286 10.04 3.20 -4.51
CA THR A 286 10.40 4.58 -4.15
C THR A 286 9.21 5.54 -4.12
N VAL A 287 7.99 5.03 -4.31
CA VAL A 287 6.76 5.82 -4.29
C VAL A 287 5.98 5.54 -3.01
N SER A 288 5.33 6.56 -2.44
CA SER A 288 4.49 6.43 -1.25
C SER A 288 3.17 7.18 -1.41
N ASP A 289 2.08 6.54 -1.00
CA ASP A 289 0.76 7.14 -0.86
C ASP A 289 0.54 7.58 0.59
N ILE A 290 0.38 8.88 0.80
CA ILE A 290 0.22 9.52 2.10
C ILE A 290 -1.18 10.11 2.18
N ILE A 291 -2.01 9.54 3.04
CA ILE A 291 -3.39 9.99 3.28
C ILE A 291 -3.37 11.07 4.35
N PHE A 292 -4.16 12.12 4.14
CA PHE A 292 -4.25 13.24 5.09
C PHE A 292 -5.63 13.88 5.07
N ASP A 293 -5.79 14.98 5.82
CA ASP A 293 -7.04 15.74 5.90
C ASP A 293 -8.21 14.87 6.37
N SER A 294 -8.00 14.10 7.45
CA SER A 294 -8.99 13.17 8.00
C SER A 294 -9.44 12.09 7.00
N GLY A 295 -8.53 11.62 6.15
CA GLY A 295 -8.84 10.59 5.16
C GLY A 295 -9.67 11.11 3.99
N ARG A 296 -9.50 12.39 3.61
CA ARG A 296 -10.24 13.03 2.50
C ARG A 296 -9.36 13.33 1.30
N LYS A 297 -8.05 13.41 1.50
CA LYS A 297 -7.07 13.71 0.45
C LYS A 297 -5.90 12.74 0.54
N MET A 298 -5.20 12.61 -0.57
CA MET A 298 -3.99 11.81 -0.65
C MET A 298 -2.94 12.55 -1.45
N ILE A 299 -1.68 12.39 -1.07
CA ILE A 299 -0.54 12.80 -1.88
C ILE A 299 0.29 11.57 -2.22
N ARG A 300 0.56 11.38 -3.51
CA ARG A 300 1.50 10.38 -4.02
C ARG A 300 2.85 11.04 -4.20
N VAL A 301 3.88 10.50 -3.57
CA VAL A 301 5.24 11.06 -3.59
C VAL A 301 6.20 10.05 -4.21
N ASP A 302 6.89 10.44 -5.29
CA ASP A 302 8.06 9.74 -5.81
C ASP A 302 9.32 10.36 -5.18
N TRP A 303 9.88 9.64 -4.22
CA TRP A 303 11.06 10.07 -3.47
C TRP A 303 12.35 10.01 -4.29
N ASN A 304 12.37 9.24 -5.39
CA ASN A 304 13.54 9.14 -6.24
C ASN A 304 13.63 10.33 -7.20
N GLN A 305 12.49 10.70 -7.79
CA GLN A 305 12.39 11.80 -8.76
C GLN A 305 12.14 13.16 -8.10
N ASN A 306 11.86 13.17 -6.78
CA ASN A 306 11.39 14.35 -6.04
C ASN A 306 10.16 14.97 -6.72
N LYS A 307 9.21 14.11 -7.11
CA LYS A 307 7.94 14.50 -7.72
C LYS A 307 6.76 14.10 -6.83
N TYR A 308 5.68 14.85 -6.90
CA TYR A 308 4.44 14.49 -6.22
C TYR A 308 3.22 14.75 -7.09
N ARG A 309 2.13 14.04 -6.79
CA ARG A 309 0.80 14.29 -7.33
C ARG A 309 -0.18 14.37 -6.18
N LEU A 310 -1.03 15.40 -6.21
CA LEU A 310 -2.08 15.59 -5.23
C LEU A 310 -3.38 14.95 -5.75
N LEU A 311 -4.09 14.24 -4.88
CA LEU A 311 -5.42 13.72 -5.18
C LEU A 311 -6.42 14.39 -4.25
N ASP A 312 -7.42 15.01 -4.85
CA ASP A 312 -8.58 15.52 -4.14
C ASP A 312 -9.49 14.38 -3.66
N LEU A 313 -10.64 14.74 -3.10
CA LEU A 313 -11.60 13.79 -2.58
C LEU A 313 -12.12 12.79 -3.64
N ASN A 314 -12.38 13.25 -4.87
CA ASN A 314 -12.91 12.40 -5.93
C ASN A 314 -11.84 11.50 -6.52
N ASP A 315 -10.64 12.02 -6.73
CA ASP A 315 -9.51 11.24 -7.23
C ASP A 315 -9.08 10.19 -6.21
N TYR A 316 -9.01 10.55 -4.92
CA TYR A 316 -8.72 9.61 -3.85
C TYR A 316 -9.79 8.52 -3.73
N LYS A 317 -11.07 8.87 -3.84
CA LYS A 317 -12.18 7.92 -3.87
C LYS A 317 -12.09 6.94 -5.04
N SER A 318 -11.75 7.42 -6.24
CA SER A 318 -11.51 6.55 -7.40
C SER A 318 -10.32 5.62 -7.16
N HIS A 319 -9.24 6.13 -6.58
CA HIS A 319 -8.06 5.35 -6.23
C HIS A 319 -8.37 4.27 -5.18
N TYR A 320 -9.15 4.60 -4.16
CA TYR A 320 -9.68 3.63 -3.19
C TYR A 320 -10.40 2.48 -3.89
N HIS A 321 -11.30 2.77 -4.84
CA HIS A 321 -12.05 1.72 -5.55
C HIS A 321 -11.13 0.77 -6.30
N LYS A 322 -10.02 1.27 -6.87
CA LYS A 322 -8.99 0.43 -7.49
C LYS A 322 -8.29 -0.47 -6.49
N ILE A 323 -7.90 0.06 -5.31
CA ILE A 323 -7.30 -0.73 -4.23
C ILE A 323 -8.28 -1.80 -3.74
N ASN A 324 -9.53 -1.42 -3.49
CA ASN A 324 -10.58 -2.32 -3.02
C ASN A 324 -10.82 -3.46 -4.02
N LYS A 325 -11.02 -3.13 -5.31
CA LYS A 325 -11.20 -4.10 -6.39
C LYS A 325 -9.99 -5.03 -6.56
N GLY A 326 -8.78 -4.50 -6.43
CA GLY A 326 -7.55 -5.28 -6.61
C GLY A 326 -7.24 -6.22 -5.44
N ILE A 327 -7.69 -5.90 -4.22
CA ILE A 327 -7.29 -6.62 -3.00
C ILE A 327 -8.43 -7.41 -2.39
N LEU A 328 -9.59 -6.78 -2.18
CA LEU A 328 -10.68 -7.34 -1.40
C LEU A 328 -11.69 -8.01 -2.33
N GLU A 329 -12.00 -9.28 -2.05
CA GLU A 329 -13.20 -9.90 -2.61
C GLU A 329 -14.40 -9.10 -2.10
N LYS A 330 -15.33 -8.72 -3.00
CA LYS A 330 -16.60 -8.08 -2.62
C LYS A 330 -17.23 -8.89 -1.50
N THR A 331 -17.21 -8.36 -0.29
CA THR A 331 -17.81 -8.99 0.87
C THR A 331 -19.09 -8.23 1.16
N ASP A 332 -20.22 -8.81 0.75
CA ASP A 332 -21.58 -8.32 1.01
C ASP A 332 -22.00 -8.48 2.48
N TYR A 333 -21.07 -8.33 3.42
CA TYR A 333 -21.38 -8.35 4.85
C TYR A 333 -21.36 -6.94 5.41
N SER A 334 -22.41 -6.21 5.05
CA SER A 334 -22.90 -5.05 5.76
C SER A 334 -23.52 -5.52 7.08
N LEU A 335 -22.97 -5.13 8.23
CA LEU A 335 -23.83 -4.94 9.40
C LEU A 335 -24.69 -3.71 9.09
N ASP A 336 -25.93 -3.95 8.69
CA ASP A 336 -26.95 -2.93 8.54
C ASP A 336 -27.49 -2.56 9.92
N THR A 337 -27.01 -1.44 10.46
CA THR A 337 -27.82 -0.68 11.41
C THR A 337 -28.81 0.14 10.57
N TYR A 338 -30.07 -0.29 10.55
CA TYR A 338 -31.15 0.38 9.83
C TYR A 338 -31.24 1.87 10.23
N CYS A 339 -31.35 2.75 9.24
CA CYS A 339 -31.91 4.09 9.43
C CYS A 339 -32.86 4.39 8.26
N THR A 340 -34.11 4.68 8.62
CA THR A 340 -35.19 5.09 7.71
C THR A 340 -34.92 6.49 7.13
N PHE A 341 -35.21 6.62 5.83
CA PHE A 341 -34.95 7.79 4.99
C PHE A 341 -35.74 9.05 5.40
N ALA A 342 -35.10 10.22 5.26
CA ALA A 342 -35.75 11.55 5.18
C ALA A 342 -34.93 12.47 4.25
N ASP A 343 -35.58 13.41 3.58
CA ASP A 343 -35.14 13.99 2.29
C ASP A 343 -34.22 15.24 2.34
N LYS A 344 -33.50 15.52 3.43
CA LYS A 344 -32.55 16.66 3.47
C LYS A 344 -31.33 16.38 4.36
N TYR A 345 -30.30 15.76 3.78
CA TYR A 345 -29.05 15.47 4.49
C TYR A 345 -27.84 15.99 3.70
N THR A 346 -26.99 16.77 4.36
CA THR A 346 -25.59 16.96 3.95
C THR A 346 -24.79 15.83 4.57
N PHE A 347 -24.28 14.94 3.73
CA PHE A 347 -23.48 13.81 4.17
C PHE A 347 -21.99 14.14 4.05
N GLU A 348 -21.28 13.99 5.16
CA GLU A 348 -19.83 14.16 5.23
C GLU A 348 -19.19 12.90 5.77
N GLY A 349 -18.05 12.55 5.17
CA GLY A 349 -17.38 11.29 5.40
C GLY A 349 -15.87 11.44 5.49
N SER A 350 -15.25 10.54 6.23
CA SER A 350 -13.81 10.38 6.38
C SER A 350 -13.48 8.91 6.12
N LEU A 351 -12.56 8.66 5.19
CA LEU A 351 -12.15 7.30 4.82
C LEU A 351 -10.73 7.03 5.33
N LEU A 352 -10.67 6.39 6.50
CA LEU A 352 -9.43 6.08 7.20
C LEU A 352 -8.93 4.68 6.82
N GLU A 353 -7.62 4.48 6.85
CA GLU A 353 -7.00 3.16 6.65
C GLU A 353 -6.39 2.68 7.98
N PHE A 354 -6.81 1.49 8.46
CA PHE A 354 -6.34 0.92 9.72
C PHE A 354 -6.55 -0.59 9.81
N ASN A 355 -5.62 -1.33 10.44
CA ASN A 355 -5.70 -2.78 10.75
C ASN A 355 -6.48 -3.59 9.70
N GLU A 356 -5.91 -3.76 8.51
CA GLU A 356 -6.47 -4.57 7.40
C GLU A 356 -7.66 -3.96 6.67
N LYS A 357 -8.17 -2.80 7.10
CA LYS A 357 -9.48 -2.31 6.65
C LYS A 357 -9.47 -0.83 6.30
N PHE A 358 -10.47 -0.47 5.53
CA PHE A 358 -10.88 0.90 5.39
C PHE A 358 -12.07 1.16 6.29
N ILE A 359 -12.01 2.26 7.02
CA ILE A 359 -13.03 2.66 7.96
C ILE A 359 -13.67 3.93 7.44
N LEU A 360 -14.96 3.87 7.13
CA LEU A 360 -15.74 5.04 6.79
C LEU A 360 -16.40 5.56 8.06
N VAL A 361 -16.01 6.77 8.45
CA VAL A 361 -16.67 7.54 9.50
C VAL A 361 -17.52 8.58 8.83
N ALA A 362 -18.81 8.63 9.12
CA ALA A 362 -19.69 9.62 8.53
C ALA A 362 -20.61 10.25 9.57
N GLU A 363 -21.04 11.47 9.27
CA GLU A 363 -21.99 12.21 10.05
C GLU A 363 -23.29 12.39 9.28
N ASN A 364 -24.42 12.22 9.98
CA ASN A 364 -25.73 12.59 9.46
C ASN A 364 -26.41 13.63 10.35
N LEU A 365 -26.78 14.75 9.74
CA LEU A 365 -27.49 15.86 10.37
C LEU A 365 -29.00 15.63 10.31
N ILE A 366 -29.59 15.10 11.40
CA ILE A 366 -31.04 14.97 11.48
C ILE A 366 -31.63 16.28 11.98
N SER A 367 -32.32 17.00 11.09
CA SER A 367 -33.20 18.09 11.51
C SER A 367 -34.41 17.49 12.23
N ARG A 368 -34.57 17.77 13.53
CA ARG A 368 -35.88 17.57 14.17
C ARG A 368 -36.77 18.75 13.81
N GLU A 369 -38.03 18.49 13.44
CA GLU A 369 -39.03 19.54 13.45
C GLU A 369 -39.09 20.14 14.87
N PRO A 370 -39.05 21.48 15.00
CA PRO A 370 -39.14 22.10 16.31
C PRO A 370 -40.45 21.69 16.99
N ALA A 371 -40.37 21.24 18.23
CA ALA A 371 -41.57 21.06 19.06
C ALA A 371 -42.28 22.41 19.18
N LEU A 372 -43.62 22.40 19.22
CA LEU A 372 -44.45 23.61 19.27
C LEU A 372 -43.99 24.54 20.42
N GLY A 373 -43.26 25.62 20.09
CA GLY A 373 -42.71 26.57 21.05
C GLY A 373 -41.18 26.74 21.05
N GLU A 374 -40.41 25.94 20.31
CA GLU A 374 -38.95 26.11 20.16
C GLU A 374 -38.60 26.88 18.88
N PHE A 375 -37.87 28.00 19.03
CA PHE A 375 -37.47 28.88 17.92
C PHE A 375 -36.14 28.47 17.25
N SER A 376 -35.53 27.34 17.63
CA SER A 376 -34.28 26.86 17.04
C SER A 376 -34.44 25.45 16.49
N ASN A 377 -34.03 25.23 15.24
CA ASN A 377 -33.83 23.89 14.71
C ASN A 377 -32.84 23.14 15.62
N CYS A 378 -33.31 22.10 16.30
CA CYS A 378 -32.46 21.21 17.07
C CYS A 378 -31.96 20.11 16.12
N TYR A 379 -30.67 20.14 15.78
CA TYR A 379 -30.04 19.10 14.98
C TYR A 379 -29.53 18.00 15.91
N SER A 380 -29.99 16.78 15.71
CA SER A 380 -29.36 15.60 16.33
C SER A 380 -28.36 15.01 15.33
N ILE A 381 -27.12 14.87 15.79
CA ILE A 381 -26.02 14.32 15.01
C ILE A 381 -25.99 12.81 15.24
N ASN A 382 -26.10 12.04 14.16
CA ASN A 382 -25.82 10.61 14.19
C ASN A 382 -24.45 10.36 13.55
N LEU A 383 -23.51 9.85 14.35
CA LEU A 383 -22.21 9.40 13.88
C LEU A 383 -22.33 7.93 13.48
N PHE A 384 -21.85 7.61 12.27
CA PHE A 384 -21.79 6.26 11.75
C PHE A 384 -20.33 5.85 11.54
N CYS A 385 -20.04 4.57 11.82
CA CYS A 385 -18.75 3.96 11.58
C CYS A 385 -18.96 2.63 10.88
N TRP A 386 -18.29 2.44 9.75
CA TRP A 386 -18.27 1.17 9.01
C TRP A 386 -16.83 0.71 8.83
N THR A 387 -16.51 -0.46 9.37
CA THR A 387 -15.18 -1.07 9.27
C THR A 387 -14.94 -1.85 7.98
N ALA A 388 -15.97 -2.01 7.16
CA ALA A 388 -15.90 -2.56 5.80
C ALA A 388 -17.01 -1.89 4.97
N PRO A 389 -16.84 -0.60 4.61
CA PRO A 389 -17.88 0.13 3.92
C PRO A 389 -18.12 -0.42 2.52
N ALA A 390 -19.38 -0.69 2.20
CA ALA A 390 -19.79 -0.99 0.82
C ALA A 390 -19.59 0.23 -0.09
N ASP A 391 -19.31 0.00 -1.37
CA ASP A 391 -19.09 1.08 -2.35
C ASP A 391 -20.26 2.07 -2.36
N SER A 392 -21.50 1.59 -2.28
CA SER A 392 -22.71 2.44 -2.22
C SER A 392 -22.72 3.40 -1.03
N ARG A 393 -22.17 2.99 0.12
CA ARG A 393 -22.06 3.85 1.31
C ARG A 393 -20.99 4.92 1.10
N ILE A 394 -19.85 4.55 0.52
CA ILE A 394 -18.81 5.53 0.17
C ILE A 394 -19.36 6.53 -0.85
N GLU A 395 -20.08 6.06 -1.86
CA GLU A 395 -20.75 6.93 -2.83
C GLU A 395 -21.75 7.90 -2.20
N THR A 396 -22.40 7.48 -1.11
CA THR A 396 -23.42 8.29 -0.43
C THR A 396 -22.82 9.30 0.54
N PHE A 397 -21.86 8.87 1.36
CA PHE A 397 -21.37 9.66 2.49
C PHE A 397 -20.05 10.40 2.22
N PHE A 398 -19.28 9.99 1.21
CA PHE A 398 -18.02 10.61 0.84
C PHE A 398 -18.22 11.52 -0.39
N ARG A 399 -18.92 12.64 -0.17
CA ARG A 399 -19.36 13.58 -1.24
C ARG A 399 -18.87 15.01 -1.07
N SER A 400 -18.75 15.50 0.16
CA SER A 400 -18.35 16.89 0.43
C SER A 400 -16.92 16.97 0.95
N SER A 401 -16.21 18.01 0.51
CA SER A 401 -14.93 18.44 1.09
C SER A 401 -15.11 19.35 2.30
N ASP A 402 -16.35 19.73 2.64
CA ASP A 402 -16.62 20.58 3.78
C ASP A 402 -16.21 19.87 5.07
N MET A 403 -15.59 20.62 5.98
CA MET A 403 -14.96 20.11 7.19
C MET A 403 -15.82 20.47 8.40
N ASN A 404 -16.81 19.66 8.78
CA ASN A 404 -17.50 19.84 10.08
C ASN A 404 -16.84 19.06 11.22
N TYR A 405 -15.88 18.19 10.90
CA TYR A 405 -15.08 17.46 11.87
C TYR A 405 -13.72 17.03 11.32
N LEU A 406 -12.77 16.81 12.22
CA LEU A 406 -11.49 16.15 11.96
C LEU A 406 -11.48 14.76 12.57
N THR A 407 -10.79 13.79 11.95
CA THR A 407 -10.68 12.44 12.49
C THR A 407 -9.29 11.86 12.38
N THR A 408 -8.93 11.08 13.38
CA THR A 408 -7.76 10.20 13.35
C THR A 408 -8.07 8.87 14.05
N ILE A 409 -7.18 7.89 13.91
CA ILE A 409 -7.30 6.57 14.51
C ILE A 409 -6.05 6.21 15.32
N LEU A 410 -6.26 5.68 16.51
CA LEU A 410 -5.20 5.17 17.37
C LEU A 410 -5.72 3.91 18.07
N ASN A 411 -5.02 2.80 17.85
CA ASN A 411 -5.44 1.47 18.24
C ASN A 411 -6.88 1.19 17.77
N ASN A 412 -7.73 0.54 18.57
CA ASN A 412 -9.14 0.27 18.22
C ASN A 412 -10.09 1.47 18.42
N LYS A 413 -9.58 2.70 18.54
CA LYS A 413 -10.37 3.90 18.84
C LYS A 413 -10.25 4.95 17.75
N ILE A 414 -11.39 5.52 17.37
CA ILE A 414 -11.51 6.66 16.46
C ILE A 414 -11.66 7.92 17.31
N TYR A 415 -10.90 8.95 16.97
CA TYR A 415 -10.95 10.25 17.63
C TYR A 415 -11.46 11.29 16.65
N ILE A 416 -12.44 12.06 17.09
CA ILE A 416 -13.19 13.00 16.25
C ILE A 416 -13.23 14.36 16.94
N MET A 417 -12.67 15.39 16.31
CA MET A 417 -12.72 16.77 16.80
C MET A 417 -13.79 17.55 16.04
N LYS A 418 -14.62 18.33 16.76
CA LYS A 418 -15.68 19.17 16.18
C LYS A 418 -15.52 20.67 16.51
N ASP A 419 -16.28 21.51 15.82
CA ASP A 419 -16.33 22.99 15.90
C ASP A 419 -16.62 23.60 17.28
N ARG A 420 -16.75 22.80 18.34
CA ARG A 420 -16.94 23.25 19.73
C ARG A 420 -15.80 22.83 20.65
N CYS A 421 -14.63 22.50 20.08
CA CYS A 421 -13.49 21.97 20.85
C CYS A 421 -13.87 20.73 21.68
N GLU A 422 -14.80 19.92 21.18
CA GLU A 422 -15.16 18.63 21.77
C GLU A 422 -14.45 17.53 20.99
N LEU A 423 -13.66 16.73 21.72
CA LEU A 423 -13.06 15.51 21.22
C LEU A 423 -13.98 14.35 21.60
N ILE A 424 -14.45 13.62 20.58
CA ILE A 424 -15.24 12.42 20.74
C ILE A 424 -14.31 11.23 20.50
N GLN A 425 -14.29 10.29 21.43
CA GLN A 425 -13.65 8.99 21.27
C GLN A 425 -14.72 7.95 21.02
N PHE A 426 -14.55 7.15 19.98
CA PHE A 426 -15.42 6.03 19.62
C PHE A 426 -14.61 4.73 19.57
N ASN A 427 -14.97 3.75 20.41
CA ASN A 427 -14.36 2.43 20.37
C ASN A 427 -15.01 1.58 19.27
N ILE A 428 -14.21 1.06 18.34
CA ILE A 428 -14.70 0.32 17.18
C ILE A 428 -15.35 -1.01 17.58
N GLU A 429 -14.83 -1.66 18.62
CA GLU A 429 -15.26 -2.99 19.05
C GLU A 429 -16.42 -2.92 20.06
N SER A 430 -16.27 -2.12 21.12
CA SER A 430 -17.31 -2.00 22.15
C SER A 430 -18.47 -1.09 21.74
N GLN A 431 -18.30 -0.29 20.67
CA GLN A 431 -19.21 0.77 20.25
C GLN A 431 -19.45 1.86 21.31
N GLU A 432 -18.62 1.91 22.35
CA GLU A 432 -18.70 2.93 23.39
C GLU A 432 -18.21 4.28 22.90
N MET A 433 -18.90 5.33 23.34
CA MET A 433 -18.56 6.72 23.02
C MET A 433 -18.22 7.49 24.30
N LYS A 434 -17.10 8.22 24.28
CA LYS A 434 -16.72 9.19 25.31
C LYS A 434 -16.50 10.57 24.70
N LYS A 435 -16.67 11.61 25.51
CA LYS A 435 -16.53 13.01 25.09
C LYS A 435 -15.61 13.74 26.05
N PHE A 436 -14.69 14.52 25.50
CA PHE A 436 -13.69 15.28 26.23
C PHE A 436 -13.71 16.72 25.74
N ARG A 437 -13.68 17.68 26.67
CA ARG A 437 -13.63 19.10 26.33
C ARG A 437 -12.18 19.57 26.22
N ARG A 438 -11.85 20.23 25.12
CA ARG A 438 -10.63 21.03 24.95
C ARG A 438 -10.94 22.48 25.28
N LYS A 439 -9.98 23.18 25.88
CA LYS A 439 -10.03 24.64 26.05
C LYS A 439 -9.39 25.27 24.80
N GLY A 440 -10.18 25.89 23.95
CA GLY A 440 -9.68 26.55 22.74
C GLY A 440 -10.79 27.21 21.96
N THR A 441 -10.41 28.09 21.02
CA THR A 441 -11.35 28.83 20.16
C THR A 441 -10.93 28.80 18.70
N SER A 442 -9.91 28.02 18.33
CA SER A 442 -9.46 27.90 16.96
C SER A 442 -10.54 27.29 16.07
N ASP A 443 -10.70 27.84 14.87
CA ASP A 443 -11.59 27.29 13.87
C ASP A 443 -11.08 25.93 13.39
N LEU A 444 -11.99 25.00 13.12
CA LEU A 444 -11.64 23.65 12.72
C LEU A 444 -10.85 23.62 11.40
N SER A 445 -11.12 24.57 10.50
CA SER A 445 -10.36 24.74 9.25
C SER A 445 -8.88 25.02 9.48
N ASP A 446 -8.50 25.55 10.64
CA ASP A 446 -7.11 25.84 11.01
C ASP A 446 -6.48 24.71 11.83
N LEU A 447 -7.24 23.70 12.22
CA LEU A 447 -6.78 22.58 13.01
C LEU A 447 -6.36 21.39 12.14
N ILE A 448 -5.39 20.62 12.63
CA ILE A 448 -5.00 19.31 12.13
C ILE A 448 -5.07 18.33 13.30
N LEU A 449 -5.78 17.23 13.12
CA LEU A 449 -5.84 16.13 14.08
C LEU A 449 -5.11 14.92 13.50
N THR A 450 -4.16 14.37 14.25
CA THR A 450 -3.43 13.17 13.85
C THR A 450 -3.08 12.31 15.05
N SER A 451 -2.68 11.07 14.81
CA SER A 451 -2.11 10.17 15.79
C SER A 451 -1.21 9.16 15.10
N MET A 452 -0.32 8.54 15.86
CA MET A 452 0.34 7.33 15.38
C MET A 452 -0.66 6.17 15.50
N PRO A 453 -0.88 5.35 14.47
CA PRO A 453 -1.97 4.38 14.50
C PRO A 453 -1.80 3.30 15.58
N VAL A 454 -0.56 2.90 15.91
CA VAL A 454 -0.28 1.86 16.90
C VAL A 454 0.99 2.16 17.71
N HIS A 455 1.04 1.63 18.94
CA HIS A 455 2.14 1.76 19.91
C HIS A 455 2.43 3.22 20.29
N ASP A 456 1.36 3.99 20.43
CA ASP A 456 1.40 5.36 20.92
C ASP A 456 0.14 5.60 21.77
N ASP A 457 0.22 6.65 22.58
CA ASP A 457 -0.82 7.07 23.52
C ASP A 457 -1.29 8.51 23.26
N LYS A 458 -0.84 9.10 22.14
CA LYS A 458 -1.05 10.52 21.84
C LYS A 458 -1.95 10.73 20.65
N VAL A 459 -3.00 11.49 20.88
CA VAL A 459 -3.76 12.16 19.83
C VAL A 459 -3.30 13.62 19.78
N ILE A 460 -2.74 14.02 18.65
CA ILE A 460 -2.06 15.28 18.47
C ILE A 460 -2.99 16.23 17.72
N LEU A 461 -3.12 17.43 18.26
CA LEU A 461 -3.85 18.53 17.63
C LEU A 461 -2.90 19.69 17.37
N ILE A 462 -2.86 20.16 16.13
CA ILE A 462 -2.01 21.26 15.71
C ILE A 462 -2.89 22.37 15.18
N ASP A 463 -2.66 23.58 15.69
CA ASP A 463 -3.24 24.80 15.14
C ASP A 463 -2.27 25.40 14.11
N LYS A 464 -2.68 25.44 12.83
CA LYS A 464 -1.86 25.96 11.74
C LYS A 464 -1.55 27.45 11.88
N SER A 465 -2.47 28.22 12.47
CA SER A 465 -2.37 29.67 12.58
C SER A 465 -1.41 30.07 13.70
N THR A 466 -1.53 29.43 14.87
CA THR A 466 -0.72 29.73 16.05
C THR A 466 0.52 28.85 16.17
N LYS A 467 0.56 27.74 15.42
CA LYS A 467 1.58 26.69 15.47
C LYS A 467 1.66 25.96 16.82
N VAL A 468 0.66 26.16 17.67
CA VAL A 468 0.57 25.47 18.97
C VAL A 468 0.22 24.01 18.73
N VAL A 469 0.90 23.14 19.46
CA VAL A 469 0.66 21.70 19.47
C VAL A 469 0.14 21.32 20.85
N GLU A 470 -1.01 20.67 20.87
CA GLU A 470 -1.60 20.07 22.06
C GLU A 470 -1.69 18.55 21.87
N CYS A 471 -1.58 17.83 22.98
CA CYS A 471 -1.64 16.39 23.00
C CYS A 471 -2.75 15.96 23.94
N PHE A 472 -3.66 15.12 23.45
CA PHE A 472 -4.57 14.37 24.28
C PHE A 472 -3.93 13.01 24.61
N ASN A 473 -3.60 12.81 25.88
CA ASN A 473 -3.09 11.52 26.35
C ASN A 473 -4.28 10.57 26.54
N VAL A 474 -4.28 9.46 25.80
CA VAL A 474 -5.35 8.47 25.81
C VAL A 474 -5.42 7.68 27.12
N ASN A 475 -4.30 7.53 27.83
CA ASN A 475 -4.25 6.83 29.10
C ASN A 475 -4.82 7.68 30.25
N ASP A 476 -4.45 8.96 30.26
CA ASP A 476 -4.90 9.90 31.30
C ASP A 476 -6.25 10.56 30.96
N GLU A 477 -6.69 10.45 29.70
CA GLU A 477 -7.89 11.09 29.15
C GLU A 477 -7.88 12.64 29.29
N GLU A 478 -6.69 13.25 29.23
CA GLU A 478 -6.48 14.68 29.44
C GLU A 478 -5.72 15.37 28.28
N TRP A 479 -6.07 16.65 28.06
CA TRP A 479 -5.34 17.54 27.16
C TRP A 479 -4.16 18.18 27.88
N THR A 480 -2.99 18.11 27.26
CA THR A 480 -1.76 18.74 27.75
C THR A 480 -1.12 19.59 26.67
N PRO A 481 -0.53 20.75 27.01
CA PRO A 481 0.34 21.48 26.09
C PRO A 481 1.52 20.59 25.70
N PHE A 482 1.71 20.38 24.40
CA PHE A 482 2.77 19.52 23.91
C PHE A 482 3.98 20.32 23.42
N GLY A 483 3.72 21.43 22.72
CA GLY A 483 4.80 22.31 22.27
C GLY A 483 4.37 23.36 21.26
N LEU A 484 5.35 23.92 20.56
CA LEU A 484 5.17 24.90 19.50
C LEU A 484 5.95 24.42 18.28
N MET A 485 5.29 24.32 17.11
CA MET A 485 5.98 24.06 15.85
C MET A 485 6.73 25.32 15.40
N SER A 486 8.01 25.38 15.74
CA SER A 486 8.90 26.44 15.25
C SER A 486 9.60 25.99 13.97
N ASN A 487 9.36 26.71 12.88
CA ASN A 487 10.17 26.59 11.67
C ASN A 487 11.48 27.37 11.87
N ILE A 488 12.49 26.72 12.44
CA ILE A 488 13.83 27.30 12.48
C ILE A 488 14.37 27.34 11.04
N CYS A 489 14.89 28.51 10.67
CA CYS A 489 15.40 28.92 9.37
C CYS A 489 16.03 27.82 8.49
N THR A 490 15.78 27.93 7.19
CA THR A 490 16.44 27.21 6.09
C THR A 490 17.97 27.32 6.18
N SER A 491 18.63 26.36 6.85
CA SER A 491 20.08 26.21 6.81
C SER A 491 20.57 25.41 5.59
N THR A 492 19.65 24.82 4.85
CA THR A 492 19.90 24.24 3.52
C THR A 492 19.69 25.34 2.49
N GLY A 493 20.67 25.62 1.63
CA GLY A 493 20.79 26.79 0.74
C GLY A 493 19.66 27.09 -0.26
N ASP A 494 18.47 26.55 -0.08
CA ASP A 494 17.25 26.93 -0.77
C ASP A 494 16.55 28.06 0.00
N GLN A 495 16.55 29.27 -0.58
CA GLN A 495 16.06 30.51 0.05
C GLN A 495 14.53 30.67 0.01
N ARG A 496 13.80 29.70 -0.55
CA ARG A 496 12.34 29.75 -0.65
C ARG A 496 11.71 29.68 0.73
N LYS A 497 10.84 30.64 1.04
CA LYS A 497 10.17 30.68 2.34
C LYS A 497 9.04 29.66 2.36
N SER A 498 8.93 28.92 3.48
CA SER A 498 7.72 28.15 3.78
C SER A 498 6.59 29.14 4.04
N ASN A 499 5.52 29.03 3.26
CA ASN A 499 4.40 29.96 3.30
C ASN A 499 3.29 29.48 4.22
N LYS A 500 3.07 28.16 4.29
CA LYS A 500 1.92 27.57 4.99
C LYS A 500 2.13 26.10 5.32
N LEU A 501 1.72 25.68 6.51
CA LEU A 501 1.61 24.26 6.85
C LEU A 501 0.38 23.68 6.13
N LEU A 502 0.60 22.74 5.21
CA LEU A 502 -0.47 22.06 4.50
C LEU A 502 -1.10 20.98 5.38
N THR A 503 -0.26 20.08 5.92
CA THR A 503 -0.72 18.98 6.78
C THR A 503 0.39 18.43 7.66
N PHE A 504 -0.02 17.73 8.72
CA PHE A 504 0.81 16.91 9.58
C PHE A 504 0.07 15.61 9.88
N THR A 505 0.54 14.51 9.33
CA THR A 505 -0.14 13.21 9.38
C THR A 505 0.83 12.09 9.75
N SER A 506 0.33 10.92 10.12
CA SER A 506 1.15 9.71 10.17
C SER A 506 0.98 8.92 8.87
N ALA A 507 2.07 8.30 8.41
CA ALA A 507 2.03 7.48 7.21
C ALA A 507 3.02 6.32 7.31
N SER A 508 2.66 5.21 6.67
CA SER A 508 3.61 4.14 6.42
C SER A 508 4.51 4.52 5.25
N LEU A 509 5.83 4.39 5.45
CA LEU A 509 6.83 4.68 4.42
C LEU A 509 7.68 3.42 4.18
N PRO A 510 7.90 3.01 2.92
CA PRO A 510 8.72 1.84 2.63
C PRO A 510 10.13 2.00 3.20
N ILE A 511 10.63 0.94 3.84
CA ILE A 511 11.96 0.97 4.45
C ILE A 511 13.08 1.29 3.44
N ASN A 512 12.99 0.75 2.22
CA ASN A 512 13.97 0.99 1.16
C ASN A 512 13.98 2.46 0.75
N THR A 513 12.79 3.09 0.73
CA THR A 513 12.66 4.53 0.53
C THR A 513 13.38 5.30 1.63
N ILE A 514 13.14 4.98 2.90
CA ILE A 514 13.78 5.68 4.01
C ILE A 514 15.30 5.51 3.98
N ARG A 515 15.78 4.26 3.86
CA ARG A 515 17.20 3.94 3.82
C ARG A 515 17.91 4.61 2.65
N SER A 516 17.32 4.58 1.46
CA SER A 516 17.89 5.23 0.28
C SER A 516 17.92 6.75 0.45
N CYS A 517 16.89 7.34 1.06
CA CYS A 517 16.83 8.77 1.31
C CYS A 517 17.91 9.23 2.30
N ILE A 518 18.07 8.53 3.42
CA ILE A 518 19.09 8.82 4.44
C ILE A 518 20.50 8.70 3.84
N LYS A 519 20.76 7.65 3.04
CA LYS A 519 22.07 7.45 2.40
C LYS A 519 22.43 8.57 1.41
N ARG A 520 21.45 9.10 0.66
CA ARG A 520 21.68 10.19 -0.29
C ARG A 520 21.98 11.51 0.40
N GLU A 521 21.27 11.83 1.48
CA GLU A 521 21.48 13.08 2.24
C GLU A 521 22.88 13.10 2.88
N ARG A 522 23.35 11.97 3.44
CA ARG A 522 24.73 11.86 3.96
C ARG A 522 25.78 12.13 2.89
N LYS A 523 25.62 11.59 1.68
CA LYS A 523 26.53 11.85 0.54
C LYS A 523 26.50 13.29 0.03
N SER A 524 25.46 14.06 0.33
CA SER A 524 25.39 15.50 -0.04
C SER A 524 26.02 16.42 1.01
N MET A 525 26.34 15.89 2.19
CA MET A 525 27.00 16.61 3.29
C MET A 525 28.50 16.29 3.41
N GLU A 526 28.99 15.29 2.66
CA GLU A 526 30.41 14.98 2.41
C GLU A 526 30.85 15.62 1.09
#